data_AF-A0A6G3DFY9-F1
#
_entry.id   AF-A0A6G3DFY9-F1
#
_cell.length_a   1.000
_cell.length_b   1.000
_cell.length_c   1.000
_cell.angle_alpha   90.00
_cell.angle_beta   90.00
_cell.angle_gamma   90.00
#
_symmetry.space_group_name_H-M   'P 1'
#
loop_
_entity.id
_entity.type
_entity.pdbx_description
1 polymer ?
#
loop_
_entity_poly.entity_id
_entity_poly.type
_entity_poly.pdbx_seq_one_letter_code
_entity_poly.pdbx_strand_id
1 'polypeptide(L)'
;MDLAAGPLTLTGVEFTVVQPGGRGEEHRLTVRQVTATADDGTVRPVPLPDAWTAGSELSPPPSVADPAGAPSKPRLLGSGPLGVEYVTGRSDGGWQIATLTVRLRVAQPKAAEVTAVATDRFLDSSGARTGQRVTVLIGGHDVPVRIVRSVRELPGTGPETPSARFGGALLVDLPSVNRRLQSAYGAAVAPTEWWLRTGPGKTDEAAAGLRAFPDTAPARVLVRDEVAERLRDDPFGAGPGAAFAAATLVAVALAAVGFAVSAAGSLRERGTEFSVLRALGASRRRLARTVAAEQGVLTGLALLTGAALGAVLTRAVIPLTVLTPQATRPVPDVHVALPADRIALLLAGTAVVPLLVTAALALRRTDTTVTLKDGGTGR
;
A
#
# COMPACT_ATOMS: atom_id res chain seq x y z
N MET A 1 28.82 14.15 8.54
CA MET A 1 28.00 13.73 7.39
C MET A 1 29.00 13.32 6.34
N ASP A 2 29.29 12.03 6.26
CA ASP A 2 30.27 11.48 5.33
C ASP A 2 29.66 11.54 3.92
N LEU A 3 29.80 12.69 3.27
CA LEU A 3 29.25 12.95 1.95
C LEU A 3 30.06 12.12 0.96
N ALA A 4 29.44 11.09 0.42
CA ALA A 4 29.99 10.25 -0.64
C ALA A 4 30.74 11.09 -1.70
N ALA A 5 31.88 10.57 -2.15
CA ALA A 5 32.96 11.15 -2.96
C ALA A 5 32.60 11.74 -4.34
N GLY A 6 31.51 12.52 -4.44
CA GLY A 6 31.12 13.28 -5.62
C GLY A 6 31.68 14.73 -5.58
N PRO A 7 31.77 15.39 -6.74
CA PRO A 7 32.15 16.80 -6.80
C PRO A 7 31.11 17.66 -6.07
N LEU A 8 31.54 18.41 -5.05
CA LEU A 8 30.72 19.39 -4.36
C LEU A 8 30.41 20.56 -5.30
N THR A 9 29.14 20.98 -5.35
CA THR A 9 28.70 22.14 -6.12
C THR A 9 27.94 23.09 -5.20
N LEU A 10 28.32 24.37 -5.18
CA LEU A 10 27.58 25.39 -4.45
C LEU A 10 26.28 25.70 -5.19
N THR A 11 25.13 25.51 -4.53
CA THR A 11 23.80 25.71 -5.14
C THR A 11 23.17 27.06 -4.77
N GLY A 12 23.61 27.66 -3.67
CA GLY A 12 23.11 28.94 -3.19
C GLY A 12 23.93 29.50 -2.03
N VAL A 13 23.78 30.80 -1.80
CA VAL A 13 24.29 31.52 -0.63
C VAL A 13 23.14 32.36 -0.09
N GLU A 14 22.90 32.28 1.21
CA GLU A 14 21.89 33.07 1.90
C GLU A 14 22.55 33.82 3.05
N PHE A 15 22.16 35.08 3.23
CA PHE A 15 22.59 35.88 4.34
C PHE A 15 21.47 36.83 4.76
N THR A 16 21.43 37.13 6.05
CA THR A 16 20.38 37.94 6.68
C THR A 16 21.02 39.13 7.35
N VAL A 17 20.48 40.31 7.10
CA VAL A 17 20.90 41.57 7.73
C VAL A 17 19.72 42.23 8.42
N VAL A 18 19.99 42.94 9.51
CA VAL A 18 18.97 43.73 10.20
C VAL A 18 18.73 45.02 9.39
N GLN A 19 17.46 45.41 9.22
CA GLN A 19 17.16 46.70 8.60
C GLN A 19 17.54 47.85 9.53
N PRO A 20 18.20 48.90 9.02
CA PRO A 20 18.49 50.08 9.80
C PRO A 20 17.18 50.83 10.12
N GLY A 21 17.05 51.34 11.35
CA GLY A 21 15.91 52.18 11.76
C GLY A 21 15.93 53.60 11.18
N GLY A 22 17.01 53.97 10.48
CA GLY A 22 17.21 55.30 9.90
C GLY A 22 17.06 55.32 8.39
N ARG A 23 18.15 55.63 7.68
CA ARG A 23 18.21 55.57 6.22
C ARG A 23 18.59 54.16 5.77
N GLY A 24 18.08 53.76 4.61
CA GLY A 24 18.56 52.53 3.97
C GLY A 24 20.04 52.60 3.66
N GLU A 25 20.71 51.48 3.82
CA GLU A 25 22.13 51.32 3.57
C GLU A 25 22.35 50.57 2.27
N GLU A 26 23.37 50.97 1.51
CA GLU A 26 23.81 50.25 0.32
C GLU A 26 24.90 49.25 0.71
N HIS A 27 24.69 48.00 0.33
CA HIS A 27 25.58 46.90 0.67
C HIS A 27 26.04 46.20 -0.60
N ARG A 28 27.32 45.80 -0.60
CA ARG A 28 27.91 44.95 -1.64
C ARG A 28 28.52 43.71 -0.98
N LEU A 29 28.03 42.54 -1.37
CA LEU A 29 28.62 41.26 -0.98
C LEU A 29 29.35 40.64 -2.18
N THR A 30 30.56 40.14 -1.96
CA THR A 30 31.34 39.41 -2.97
C THR A 30 31.88 38.10 -2.41
N VAL A 31 31.60 36.99 -3.07
CA VAL A 31 32.11 35.66 -2.74
C VAL A 31 33.42 35.44 -3.50
N ARG A 32 34.56 35.68 -2.83
CA ARG A 32 35.89 35.63 -3.47
C ARG A 32 36.35 34.20 -3.77
N GLN A 33 36.15 33.28 -2.84
CA GLN A 33 36.56 31.88 -2.96
C GLN A 33 35.68 31.00 -2.08
N VAL A 34 35.38 29.78 -2.56
CA VAL A 34 34.74 28.74 -1.77
C VAL A 34 35.63 27.51 -1.82
N THR A 35 35.92 26.94 -0.65
CA THR A 35 36.77 25.76 -0.49
C THR A 35 36.08 24.71 0.36
N ALA A 36 36.28 23.44 0.03
CA ALA A 36 35.90 22.31 0.85
C ALA A 36 37.15 21.71 1.50
N THR A 37 37.06 21.42 2.79
CA THR A 37 38.12 20.74 3.56
C THR A 37 37.66 19.33 3.86
N ALA A 38 38.43 18.33 3.42
CA ALA A 38 38.16 16.92 3.73
C ALA A 38 38.62 16.56 5.16
N ASP A 39 38.19 15.41 5.66
CA ASP A 39 38.52 14.93 7.01
C ASP A 39 40.03 14.70 7.21
N ASP A 40 40.77 14.48 6.11
CA ASP A 40 42.24 14.41 6.09
C ASP A 40 42.94 15.79 6.10
N GLY A 41 42.16 16.89 6.14
CA GLY A 41 42.65 18.26 6.10
C GLY A 41 42.90 18.80 4.68
N THR A 42 42.69 18.01 3.63
CA THR A 42 42.91 18.45 2.25
C THR A 42 41.89 19.52 1.85
N VAL A 43 42.39 20.68 1.42
CA VAL A 43 41.55 21.80 0.94
C VAL A 43 41.44 21.76 -0.58
N ARG A 44 40.22 21.82 -1.11
CA ARG A 44 39.94 21.86 -2.56
C ARG A 44 39.03 23.04 -2.91
N PRO A 45 39.29 23.78 -4.00
CA PRO A 45 38.38 24.81 -4.45
C PRO A 45 37.06 24.20 -4.95
N VAL A 46 35.95 24.84 -4.62
CA VAL A 46 34.62 24.48 -5.11
C VAL A 46 34.31 25.38 -6.31
N PRO A 47 34.15 24.82 -7.53
CA PRO A 47 33.84 25.63 -8.70
C PRO A 47 32.46 26.30 -8.53
N LEU A 48 32.39 27.57 -8.88
CA LEU A 48 31.15 28.34 -8.88
C LEU A 48 30.52 28.26 -10.27
N PRO A 49 29.22 27.97 -10.39
CA PRO A 49 28.50 28.06 -11.66
C PRO A 49 28.50 29.49 -12.23
N ASP A 50 28.34 29.63 -13.55
CA ASP A 50 28.39 30.94 -14.21
C ASP A 50 27.08 31.73 -14.10
N ALA A 51 25.96 31.03 -13.97
CA ALA A 51 24.63 31.63 -13.98
C ALA A 51 24.04 31.68 -12.59
N TRP A 52 23.75 32.90 -12.10
CA TRP A 52 23.16 33.15 -10.79
C TRP A 52 21.91 34.01 -10.90
N THR A 53 21.07 33.91 -9.88
CA THR A 53 19.90 34.75 -9.66
C THR A 53 19.96 35.30 -8.23
N ALA A 54 19.47 36.52 -8.04
CA ALA A 54 19.42 37.16 -6.73
C ALA A 54 17.99 37.60 -6.40
N GLY A 55 17.58 37.38 -5.15
CA GLY A 55 16.31 37.81 -4.61
C GLY A 55 16.45 38.22 -3.15
N SER A 56 15.45 38.93 -2.64
CA SER A 56 15.42 39.35 -1.24
C SER A 56 14.02 39.20 -0.65
N GLU A 57 13.96 38.90 0.63
CA GLU A 57 12.73 38.73 1.40
C GLU A 57 12.85 39.46 2.74
N LEU A 58 11.79 40.17 3.13
CA LEU A 58 11.71 40.88 4.40
C LEU A 58 10.96 40.03 5.44
N SER A 59 11.49 39.97 6.66
CA SER A 59 10.84 39.31 7.79
C SER A 59 10.88 40.19 9.05
N PRO A 60 9.73 40.52 9.68
CA PRO A 60 8.38 40.19 9.23
C PRO A 60 8.01 40.97 7.95
N PRO A 61 7.01 40.51 7.17
CA PRO A 61 6.51 41.27 6.04
C PRO A 61 5.95 42.63 6.51
N PRO A 62 6.09 43.68 5.69
CA PRO A 62 5.67 45.02 6.09
C PRO A 62 4.15 45.06 6.26
N SER A 63 3.70 45.63 7.38
CA SER A 63 2.27 45.81 7.69
C SER A 63 1.63 46.93 6.87
N VAL A 64 2.42 47.89 6.38
CA VAL A 64 2.01 48.97 5.46
C VAL A 64 2.98 49.03 4.29
N ALA A 65 2.46 49.18 3.07
CA ALA A 65 3.31 49.36 1.89
C ALA A 65 3.98 50.75 1.92
N ASP A 66 5.30 50.79 2.13
CA ASP A 66 6.15 51.98 1.94
C ASP A 66 7.13 51.75 0.78
N PRO A 67 6.75 52.12 -0.47
CA PRO A 67 7.62 51.95 -1.63
C PRO A 67 8.93 52.73 -1.53
N ALA A 68 8.96 53.84 -0.78
CA ALA A 68 10.13 54.70 -0.65
C ALA A 68 11.13 54.15 0.39
N GLY A 69 10.64 53.40 1.38
CA GLY A 69 11.46 52.71 2.40
C GLY A 69 11.80 51.26 2.08
N ALA A 70 11.22 50.69 1.02
CA ALA A 70 11.39 49.28 0.67
C ALA A 70 12.84 48.94 0.25
N PRO A 71 13.31 47.72 0.54
CA PRO A 71 14.59 47.22 0.03
C PRO A 71 14.59 47.18 -1.50
N SER A 72 15.75 47.42 -2.11
CA SER A 72 15.88 47.31 -3.57
C SER A 72 15.93 45.84 -4.00
N LYS A 73 15.49 45.55 -5.23
CA LYS A 73 15.75 44.23 -5.83
C LYS A 73 17.28 44.03 -5.94
N PRO A 74 17.85 42.94 -5.39
CA PRO A 74 19.29 42.72 -5.46
C PRO A 74 19.77 42.60 -6.90
N ARG A 75 20.89 43.26 -7.21
CA ARG A 75 21.51 43.29 -8.53
C ARG A 75 22.80 42.49 -8.52
N LEU A 76 22.89 41.48 -9.39
CA LEU A 76 24.13 40.72 -9.59
C LEU A 76 25.16 41.57 -10.33
N LEU A 77 26.42 41.46 -9.90
CA LEU A 77 27.56 42.08 -10.55
C LEU A 77 28.02 41.21 -11.73
N GLY A 78 28.15 41.81 -12.91
CA GLY A 78 28.50 41.10 -14.15
C GLY A 78 29.99 40.90 -14.40
N SER A 79 30.86 41.42 -13.51
CA SER A 79 32.32 41.38 -13.68
C SER A 79 32.99 41.12 -12.33
N GLY A 80 33.83 40.07 -12.25
CA GLY A 80 34.55 39.69 -11.03
C GLY A 80 33.95 38.47 -10.31
N PRO A 81 34.41 38.16 -9.08
CA PRO A 81 33.83 37.08 -8.27
C PRO A 81 32.33 37.30 -8.06
N LEU A 82 31.56 36.22 -7.86
CA LEU A 82 30.11 36.27 -7.62
C LEU A 82 29.78 37.36 -6.60
N GLY A 83 29.05 38.39 -7.04
CA GLY A 83 28.76 39.54 -6.20
C GLY A 83 27.36 40.09 -6.41
N VAL A 84 26.84 40.73 -5.38
CA VAL A 84 25.50 41.31 -5.36
C VAL A 84 25.50 42.65 -4.65
N GLU A 85 24.78 43.60 -5.23
CA GLU A 85 24.48 44.90 -4.66
C GLU A 85 23.00 44.98 -4.29
N TYR A 86 22.72 45.54 -3.14
CA TYR A 86 21.35 45.74 -2.68
C TYR A 86 21.29 46.90 -1.68
N VAL A 87 20.11 47.51 -1.58
CA VAL A 87 19.80 48.50 -0.55
C VAL A 87 18.91 47.84 0.49
N THR A 88 19.28 47.96 1.76
CA THR A 88 18.60 47.29 2.88
C THR A 88 17.16 47.78 3.09
N GLY A 89 16.81 48.95 2.55
CA GLY A 89 15.61 49.67 2.93
C GLY A 89 15.72 50.16 4.37
N ARG A 90 14.62 50.66 4.92
CA ARG A 90 14.57 51.13 6.31
C ARG A 90 13.44 50.43 7.07
N SER A 91 13.66 50.19 8.35
CA SER A 91 12.59 49.82 9.26
C SER A 91 11.75 51.07 9.57
N ASP A 92 10.44 50.89 9.74
CA ASP A 92 9.46 51.93 10.09
C ASP A 92 9.56 52.39 11.56
N GLY A 93 10.56 51.91 12.31
CA GLY A 93 10.80 52.32 13.69
C GLY A 93 9.85 51.68 14.71
N GLY A 94 9.11 50.64 14.31
CA GLY A 94 8.33 49.82 15.23
C GLY A 94 9.21 49.05 16.23
N TRP A 95 8.58 48.50 17.28
CA TRP A 95 9.25 47.64 18.28
C TRP A 95 9.76 46.30 17.71
N GLN A 96 9.48 46.01 16.43
CA GLN A 96 9.87 44.77 15.77
C GLN A 96 11.17 44.97 14.99
N ILE A 97 12.15 44.10 15.27
CA ILE A 97 13.39 44.04 14.49
C ILE A 97 13.06 43.42 13.13
N ALA A 98 13.12 44.22 12.08
CA ALA A 98 12.98 43.76 10.71
C ALA A 98 14.32 43.27 10.15
N THR A 99 14.30 42.17 9.43
CA THR A 99 15.46 41.58 8.78
C THR A 99 15.23 41.43 7.28
N LEU A 100 16.27 41.69 6.50
CA LEU A 100 16.31 41.45 5.07
C LEU A 100 17.20 40.24 4.81
N THR A 101 16.60 39.19 4.26
CA THR A 101 17.34 38.01 3.80
C THR A 101 17.59 38.14 2.30
N VAL A 102 18.85 38.15 1.90
CA VAL A 102 19.26 38.17 0.49
C VAL A 102 19.75 36.77 0.10
N ARG A 103 19.23 36.27 -1.02
CA ARG A 103 19.47 34.92 -1.52
C ARG A 103 20.09 34.97 -2.90
N LEU A 104 21.29 34.42 -3.01
CA LEU A 104 21.97 34.13 -4.25
C LEU A 104 21.76 32.66 -4.58
N ARG A 105 21.23 32.35 -5.76
CA ARG A 105 20.94 30.98 -6.17
C ARG A 105 21.47 30.73 -7.56
N VAL A 106 22.06 29.57 -7.79
CA VAL A 106 22.42 29.14 -9.13
C VAL A 106 21.17 29.16 -9.99
N ALA A 107 21.25 29.76 -11.18
CA ALA A 107 20.14 29.84 -12.10
C ALA A 107 19.72 28.42 -12.49
N GLN A 108 18.49 28.06 -12.11
CA GLN A 108 17.88 26.79 -12.48
C GLN A 108 16.91 27.02 -13.63
N PRO A 109 16.70 26.02 -14.51
CA PRO A 109 15.59 26.06 -15.45
C PRO A 109 14.29 26.36 -14.71
N LYS A 110 13.41 27.15 -15.33
CA LYS A 110 12.09 27.47 -14.77
C LYS A 110 11.45 26.18 -14.28
N ALA A 111 11.08 26.14 -12.99
CA ALA A 111 10.47 24.96 -12.41
C ALA A 111 9.25 24.58 -13.25
N ALA A 112 9.24 23.33 -13.75
CA ALA A 112 8.09 22.78 -14.42
C ALA A 112 6.89 22.89 -13.47
N GLU A 113 5.71 23.06 -14.04
CA GLU A 113 4.49 23.06 -13.26
C GLU A 113 4.39 21.76 -12.44
N VAL A 114 4.08 21.88 -11.14
CA VAL A 114 3.86 20.71 -10.29
C VAL A 114 2.57 20.04 -10.72
N THR A 115 2.66 18.80 -11.16
CA THR A 115 1.50 17.97 -11.50
C THR A 115 1.15 17.03 -10.35
N ALA A 116 -0.14 16.75 -10.17
CA ALA A 116 -0.61 15.76 -9.20
C ALA A 116 -1.56 14.73 -9.79
N VAL A 117 -1.52 13.55 -9.17
CA VAL A 117 -2.58 12.56 -9.25
C VAL A 117 -3.43 12.69 -7.98
N ALA A 118 -4.73 12.91 -8.13
CA ALA A 118 -5.66 13.08 -7.01
C ALA A 118 -6.46 11.82 -6.73
N THR A 119 -6.83 11.59 -5.47
CA THR A 119 -7.86 10.58 -5.19
C THR A 119 -9.24 11.10 -5.59
N ASP A 120 -10.16 10.21 -5.94
CA ASP A 120 -11.55 10.60 -6.26
C ASP A 120 -12.18 11.36 -5.09
N ARG A 121 -11.94 10.92 -3.84
CA ARG A 121 -12.36 11.62 -2.62
C ARG A 121 -11.85 13.06 -2.54
N PHE A 122 -10.61 13.31 -2.99
CA PHE A 122 -10.05 14.66 -3.00
C PHE A 122 -10.79 15.57 -3.97
N LEU A 123 -11.12 15.05 -5.16
CA LEU A 123 -11.88 15.81 -6.15
C LEU A 123 -13.28 16.13 -5.63
N ASP A 124 -13.96 15.15 -5.03
CA ASP A 124 -15.30 15.32 -4.49
C ASP A 124 -15.33 16.35 -3.35
N SER A 125 -14.38 16.29 -2.41
CA SER A 125 -14.37 17.19 -1.25
C SER A 125 -13.91 18.61 -1.59
N SER A 126 -12.99 18.76 -2.56
CA SER A 126 -12.48 20.08 -2.97
C SER A 126 -13.32 20.73 -4.07
N GLY A 127 -14.22 19.98 -4.71
CA GLY A 127 -14.92 20.39 -5.93
C GLY A 127 -14.00 20.55 -7.15
N ALA A 128 -12.76 20.08 -7.06
CA ALA A 128 -11.78 20.18 -8.13
C ALA A 128 -12.02 19.14 -9.23
N ARG A 129 -11.45 19.38 -10.42
CA ARG A 129 -11.54 18.48 -11.56
C ARG A 129 -10.17 18.16 -12.14
N THR A 130 -10.06 17.01 -12.80
CA THR A 130 -8.89 16.70 -13.62
C THR A 130 -8.68 17.79 -14.69
N GLY A 131 -7.46 18.27 -14.81
CA GLY A 131 -7.05 19.41 -15.64
C GLY A 131 -6.99 20.74 -14.90
N GLN A 132 -7.65 20.87 -13.74
CA GLN A 132 -7.69 22.09 -12.97
C GLN A 132 -6.39 22.33 -12.19
N ARG A 133 -6.05 23.60 -12.00
CA ARG A 133 -4.98 24.02 -11.08
C ARG A 133 -5.59 24.38 -9.72
N VAL A 134 -5.05 23.76 -8.68
CA VAL A 134 -5.44 23.96 -7.28
C VAL A 134 -4.21 24.40 -6.49
N THR A 135 -4.40 25.25 -5.47
CA THR A 135 -3.32 25.64 -4.56
C THR A 135 -3.39 24.76 -3.32
N VAL A 136 -2.26 24.16 -2.96
CA VAL A 136 -2.16 23.22 -1.84
C VAL A 136 -1.05 23.70 -0.91
N LEU A 137 -1.31 23.64 0.40
CA LEU A 137 -0.32 23.98 1.42
C LEU A 137 0.65 22.81 1.60
N ILE A 138 1.92 23.00 1.26
CA ILE A 138 2.97 22.00 1.44
C ILE A 138 4.15 22.65 2.17
N GLY A 139 4.53 22.08 3.32
CA GLY A 139 5.60 22.63 4.15
C GLY A 139 5.32 24.07 4.64
N GLY A 140 4.05 24.43 4.83
CA GLY A 140 3.63 25.78 5.23
C GLY A 140 3.57 26.81 4.10
N HIS A 141 3.78 26.40 2.85
CA HIS A 141 3.79 27.29 1.70
C HIS A 141 2.77 26.90 0.63
N ASP A 142 2.23 27.89 -0.07
CA ASP A 142 1.27 27.70 -1.16
C ASP A 142 1.94 27.17 -2.42
N VAL A 143 1.62 25.94 -2.78
CA VAL A 143 2.12 25.29 -4.00
C VAL A 143 0.97 25.15 -5.00
N PRO A 144 1.01 25.84 -6.15
CA PRO A 144 0.05 25.62 -7.21
C PRO A 144 0.35 24.29 -7.92
N VAL A 145 -0.65 23.43 -7.99
CA VAL A 145 -0.56 22.07 -8.50
C VAL A 145 -1.66 21.85 -9.56
N ARG A 146 -1.30 21.27 -10.70
CA ARG A 146 -2.28 20.86 -11.72
C ARG A 146 -2.62 19.38 -11.58
N ILE A 147 -3.91 19.09 -11.43
CA ILE A 147 -4.41 17.72 -11.37
C ILE A 147 -4.39 17.15 -12.78
N VAL A 148 -3.61 16.10 -13.02
CA VAL A 148 -3.48 15.49 -14.36
C VAL A 148 -4.29 14.20 -14.52
N ARG A 149 -4.60 13.54 -13.41
CA ARG A 149 -5.34 12.27 -13.37
C ARG A 149 -5.99 12.09 -12.00
N SER A 150 -7.08 11.32 -11.96
CA SER A 150 -7.65 10.78 -10.72
C SER A 150 -7.39 9.28 -10.58
N VAL A 151 -7.30 8.83 -9.34
CA VAL A 151 -7.25 7.40 -8.95
C VAL A 151 -8.22 7.19 -7.80
N ARG A 152 -8.67 5.95 -7.61
CA ARG A 152 -9.56 5.65 -6.47
C ARG A 152 -8.85 5.86 -5.14
N GLU A 153 -7.63 5.33 -5.03
CA GLU A 153 -6.87 5.28 -3.80
C GLU A 153 -5.38 5.46 -4.06
N LEU A 154 -4.69 6.00 -3.06
CA LEU A 154 -3.24 6.07 -3.03
C LEU A 154 -2.72 5.21 -1.87
N PRO A 155 -1.49 4.67 -1.99
CA PRO A 155 -0.89 3.98 -0.88
C PRO A 155 -0.74 4.90 0.35
N GLY A 156 -0.97 4.35 1.55
CA GLY A 156 -0.87 5.13 2.79
C GLY A 156 -2.06 6.05 3.09
N THR A 157 -3.13 6.05 2.28
CA THR A 157 -4.31 6.92 2.48
C THR A 157 -5.51 6.16 3.04
N GLY A 158 -5.25 5.18 3.91
CA GLY A 158 -6.29 4.38 4.55
C GLY A 158 -7.22 5.22 5.46
N PRO A 159 -8.34 4.65 5.90
CA PRO A 159 -9.41 5.35 6.63
C PRO A 159 -8.95 5.93 7.97
N GLU A 160 -7.84 5.42 8.50
CA GLU A 160 -7.27 5.84 9.77
C GLU A 160 -6.30 7.03 9.63
N THR A 161 -5.96 7.42 8.40
CA THR A 161 -5.05 8.54 8.16
C THR A 161 -5.77 9.88 8.17
N PRO A 162 -5.06 10.99 8.47
CA PRO A 162 -5.63 12.33 8.35
C PRO A 162 -6.28 12.57 6.97
N SER A 163 -5.72 12.02 5.89
CA SER A 163 -6.25 12.15 4.53
C SER A 163 -7.70 11.62 4.40
N ALA A 164 -8.07 10.56 5.13
CA ALA A 164 -9.43 10.07 5.16
C ALA A 164 -10.38 11.03 5.89
N ARG A 165 -9.91 11.73 6.92
CA ARG A 165 -10.70 12.73 7.66
C ARG A 165 -10.81 14.07 6.94
N PHE A 166 -9.77 14.48 6.20
CA PHE A 166 -9.61 15.83 5.65
C PHE A 166 -9.80 15.93 4.13
N GLY A 167 -10.54 14.99 3.52
CA GLY A 167 -10.95 15.13 2.12
C GLY A 167 -9.95 14.59 1.09
N GLY A 168 -9.43 13.38 1.29
CA GLY A 168 -8.65 12.66 0.26
C GLY A 168 -7.16 13.02 0.25
N ALA A 169 -6.49 12.70 -0.86
CA ALA A 169 -5.04 12.78 -0.98
C ALA A 169 -4.58 13.16 -2.39
N LEU A 170 -3.35 13.68 -2.45
CA LEU A 170 -2.65 14.05 -3.67
C LEU A 170 -1.27 13.38 -3.71
N LEU A 171 -0.92 12.80 -4.85
CA LEU A 171 0.43 12.35 -5.16
C LEU A 171 1.12 13.37 -6.05
N VAL A 172 2.23 13.91 -5.58
CA VAL A 172 3.05 14.93 -6.26
C VAL A 172 4.49 14.47 -6.39
N ASP A 173 5.17 14.98 -7.43
CA ASP A 173 6.60 14.74 -7.62
C ASP A 173 7.44 15.58 -6.63
N LEU A 174 8.09 14.91 -5.69
CA LEU A 174 8.88 15.56 -4.62
C LEU A 174 9.99 16.48 -5.18
N PRO A 175 10.81 16.06 -6.17
CA PRO A 175 11.79 16.96 -6.79
C PRO A 175 11.17 18.23 -7.40
N SER A 176 10.02 18.12 -8.06
CA SER A 176 9.31 19.27 -8.64
C SER A 176 8.76 20.21 -7.57
N VAL A 177 8.18 19.65 -6.50
CA VAL A 177 7.73 20.43 -5.34
C VAL A 177 8.90 21.15 -4.69
N ASN A 178 10.00 20.44 -4.41
CA ASN A 178 11.18 21.04 -3.79
C ASN A 178 11.83 22.09 -4.70
N ARG A 179 11.85 21.90 -6.03
CA ARG A 179 12.32 22.94 -6.95
C ARG A 179 11.45 24.19 -6.89
N ARG A 180 10.12 24.02 -6.80
CA ARG A 180 9.18 25.13 -6.66
C ARG A 180 9.37 25.86 -5.33
N LEU A 181 9.37 25.12 -4.22
CA LEU A 181 9.57 25.68 -2.88
C LEU A 181 10.92 26.39 -2.76
N GLN A 182 11.97 25.78 -3.31
CA GLN A 182 13.29 26.38 -3.33
C GLN A 182 13.30 27.66 -4.18
N SER A 183 12.65 27.68 -5.34
CA SER A 183 12.61 28.87 -6.19
C SER A 183 11.81 30.04 -5.60
N ALA A 184 10.73 29.74 -4.87
CA ALA A 184 9.77 30.75 -4.42
C ALA A 184 10.01 31.19 -2.97
N TYR A 185 10.35 30.25 -2.08
CA TYR A 185 10.41 30.46 -0.62
C TYR A 185 11.78 30.13 -0.03
N GLY A 186 12.67 29.54 -0.82
CA GLY A 186 13.95 29.03 -0.32
C GLY A 186 13.86 27.85 0.63
N ALA A 187 12.70 27.19 0.66
CA ALA A 187 12.42 26.04 1.51
C ALA A 187 12.42 24.73 0.71
N ALA A 188 12.51 23.62 1.44
CA ALA A 188 12.32 22.27 0.91
C ALA A 188 11.65 21.39 1.95
N VAL A 189 10.94 20.35 1.51
CA VAL A 189 10.41 19.31 2.39
C VAL A 189 11.28 18.06 2.29
N ALA A 190 11.55 17.45 3.44
CA ALA A 190 12.32 16.21 3.54
C ALA A 190 11.41 14.98 3.34
N PRO A 191 11.90 13.90 2.73
CA PRO A 191 11.16 12.64 2.68
C PRO A 191 11.01 12.07 4.10
N THR A 192 9.80 11.62 4.43
CA THR A 192 9.48 10.99 5.72
C THR A 192 9.63 9.48 5.69
N GLU A 193 9.58 8.89 4.50
CA GLU A 193 9.62 7.45 4.28
C GLU A 193 10.34 7.11 2.97
N TRP A 194 10.90 5.90 2.90
CA TRP A 194 11.57 5.37 1.71
C TRP A 194 10.99 4.01 1.37
N TRP A 195 10.59 3.86 0.11
CA TRP A 195 9.95 2.64 -0.37
C TRP A 195 10.93 1.90 -1.26
N LEU A 196 11.28 0.68 -0.85
CA LEU A 196 12.25 -0.15 -1.56
C LEU A 196 11.55 -1.37 -2.16
N ARG A 197 11.86 -1.67 -3.41
CA ARG A 197 11.52 -2.93 -4.07
C ARG A 197 12.78 -3.74 -4.25
N THR A 198 12.79 -4.94 -3.66
CA THR A 198 13.89 -5.90 -3.74
C THR A 198 13.75 -6.81 -4.96
N GLY A 199 14.86 -7.42 -5.38
CA GLY A 199 14.83 -8.51 -6.34
C GLY A 199 14.19 -9.79 -5.74
N PRO A 200 13.74 -10.74 -6.56
CA PRO A 200 13.18 -12.00 -6.09
C PRO A 200 14.13 -12.71 -5.11
N GLY A 201 13.63 -13.12 -3.94
CA GLY A 201 14.41 -13.83 -2.91
C GLY A 201 15.48 -12.98 -2.19
N LYS A 202 15.51 -11.66 -2.40
CA LYS A 202 16.50 -10.75 -1.78
C LYS A 202 15.95 -9.87 -0.66
N THR A 203 14.70 -10.07 -0.28
CA THR A 203 14.03 -9.26 0.75
C THR A 203 14.72 -9.39 2.11
N ASP A 204 15.01 -10.61 2.56
CA ASP A 204 15.60 -10.85 3.88
C ASP A 204 17.03 -10.31 3.98
N GLU A 205 17.82 -10.48 2.92
CA GLU A 205 19.17 -9.92 2.81
C GLU A 205 19.15 -8.38 2.88
N ALA A 206 18.26 -7.75 2.11
CA ALA A 206 18.11 -6.29 2.12
C ALA A 206 17.62 -5.78 3.48
N ALA A 207 16.66 -6.47 4.10
CA ALA A 207 16.15 -6.11 5.41
C ALA A 207 17.23 -6.24 6.49
N ALA A 208 18.01 -7.32 6.48
CA ALA A 208 19.14 -7.50 7.39
C ALA A 208 20.20 -6.41 7.19
N GLY A 209 20.56 -6.09 5.95
CA GLY A 209 21.50 -5.02 5.63
C GLY A 209 21.03 -3.65 6.12
N LEU A 210 19.76 -3.31 5.89
CA LEU A 210 19.17 -2.04 6.35
C LEU A 210 19.10 -1.95 7.89
N ARG A 211 18.77 -3.05 8.57
CA ARG A 211 18.74 -3.10 10.04
C ARG A 211 20.13 -3.01 10.66
N ALA A 212 21.16 -3.49 9.97
CA ALA A 212 22.55 -3.38 10.41
C ALA A 212 23.18 -2.01 10.09
N PHE A 213 22.52 -1.18 9.29
CA PHE A 213 23.06 0.11 8.86
C PHE A 213 23.11 1.11 10.03
N PRO A 214 24.27 1.73 10.34
CA PRO A 214 24.46 2.54 11.55
C PRO A 214 23.45 3.68 11.73
N ASP A 215 23.05 4.33 10.64
CA ASP A 215 22.12 5.48 10.68
C ASP A 215 20.63 5.06 10.58
N THR A 216 20.34 3.76 10.56
CA THR A 216 18.97 3.24 10.47
C THR A 216 18.59 2.55 11.77
N ALA A 217 17.57 3.08 12.46
CA ALA A 217 16.99 2.38 13.59
C ALA A 217 16.31 1.09 13.10
N PRO A 218 16.69 -0.12 13.59
CA PRO A 218 16.18 -1.38 13.07
C PRO A 218 14.64 -1.48 13.11
N ALA A 219 14.02 -0.90 14.13
CA ALA A 219 12.57 -0.87 14.31
C ALA A 219 11.82 -0.04 13.25
N ARG A 220 12.52 0.83 12.50
CA ARG A 220 11.93 1.60 11.39
C ARG A 220 11.94 0.83 10.07
N VAL A 221 12.62 -0.32 10.01
CA VAL A 221 12.66 -1.16 8.80
C VAL A 221 11.42 -2.07 8.80
N LEU A 222 10.43 -1.68 8.00
CA LEU A 222 9.20 -2.43 7.80
C LEU A 222 9.32 -3.32 6.56
N VAL A 223 9.19 -4.63 6.77
CA VAL A 223 9.14 -5.62 5.70
C VAL A 223 7.71 -6.09 5.54
N ARG A 224 7.17 -5.94 4.32
CA ARG A 224 5.77 -6.23 4.02
C ARG A 224 5.35 -7.65 4.41
N ASP A 225 6.17 -8.65 4.11
CA ASP A 225 5.82 -10.06 4.35
C ASP A 225 5.83 -10.39 5.84
N GLU A 226 6.82 -9.89 6.60
CA GLU A 226 6.86 -10.02 8.07
C GLU A 226 5.67 -9.33 8.75
N VAL A 227 5.24 -8.17 8.24
CA VAL A 227 4.05 -7.47 8.73
C VAL A 227 2.79 -8.27 8.41
N ALA A 228 2.69 -8.83 7.20
CA ALA A 228 1.56 -9.66 6.82
C ALA A 228 1.47 -10.97 7.62
N GLU A 229 2.60 -11.59 7.99
CA GLU A 229 2.64 -12.73 8.90
C GLU A 229 2.14 -12.36 10.30
N ARG A 230 2.68 -11.27 10.86
CA ARG A 230 2.29 -10.80 12.18
C ARG A 230 0.80 -10.47 12.28
N LEU A 231 0.23 -9.84 11.25
CA LEU A 231 -1.20 -9.54 11.18
C LEU A 231 -2.06 -10.80 10.96
N ARG A 232 -1.51 -11.86 10.35
CA ARG A 232 -2.20 -13.15 10.23
C ARG A 232 -2.26 -13.88 11.57
N ASP A 233 -1.17 -13.81 12.34
CA ASP A 233 -1.04 -14.51 13.62
C ASP A 233 -1.60 -13.72 14.81
N ASP A 234 -2.06 -12.48 14.58
CA ASP A 234 -2.72 -11.69 15.62
C ASP A 234 -4.11 -12.27 15.98
N PRO A 235 -4.69 -11.90 17.14
CA PRO A 235 -5.99 -12.44 17.56
C PRO A 235 -7.14 -12.17 16.57
N PHE A 236 -7.05 -11.10 15.77
CA PHE A 236 -8.05 -10.74 14.78
C PHE A 236 -7.93 -11.56 13.49
N GLY A 237 -6.70 -11.97 13.12
CA GLY A 237 -6.41 -12.84 11.98
C GLY A 237 -6.59 -14.33 12.31
N ALA A 238 -5.98 -14.79 13.41
CA ALA A 238 -5.95 -16.20 13.78
C ALA A 238 -7.30 -16.71 14.32
N GLY A 239 -8.05 -15.86 15.05
CA GLY A 239 -9.32 -16.24 15.70
C GLY A 239 -10.38 -16.74 14.71
N PRO A 240 -10.82 -15.89 13.74
CA PRO A 240 -11.78 -16.31 12.72
C PRO A 240 -11.25 -17.46 11.86
N GLY A 241 -9.94 -17.46 11.52
CA GLY A 241 -9.33 -18.53 10.72
C GLY A 241 -9.45 -19.91 11.36
N ALA A 242 -9.11 -20.02 12.65
CA ALA A 242 -9.24 -21.26 13.40
C ALA A 242 -10.71 -21.68 13.57
N ALA A 243 -11.60 -20.73 13.85
CA ALA A 243 -13.03 -20.99 13.99
C ALA A 243 -13.64 -21.53 12.68
N PHE A 244 -13.32 -20.94 11.52
CA PHE A 244 -13.80 -21.42 10.22
C PHE A 244 -13.21 -22.78 9.85
N ALA A 245 -11.95 -23.06 10.19
CA ALA A 245 -11.35 -24.38 9.99
C ALA A 245 -12.09 -25.46 10.82
N ALA A 246 -12.37 -25.19 12.10
CA ALA A 246 -13.14 -26.08 12.96
C ALA A 246 -14.58 -26.28 12.44
N ALA A 247 -15.26 -25.20 12.06
CA ALA A 247 -16.61 -25.27 11.48
C ALA A 247 -16.65 -26.09 10.18
N THR A 248 -15.60 -25.98 9.36
CA THR A 248 -15.45 -26.80 8.14
C THR A 248 -15.36 -28.28 8.47
N LEU A 249 -14.55 -28.66 9.46
CA LEU A 249 -14.44 -30.07 9.89
C LEU A 249 -15.78 -30.62 10.41
N VAL A 250 -16.50 -29.84 11.22
CA VAL A 250 -17.84 -30.21 11.70
C VAL A 250 -18.82 -30.35 10.55
N ALA A 251 -18.82 -29.42 9.59
CA ALA A 251 -19.68 -29.48 8.41
C ALA A 251 -19.41 -30.72 7.55
N VAL A 252 -18.14 -31.08 7.33
CA VAL A 252 -17.74 -32.30 6.61
C VAL A 252 -18.21 -33.54 7.35
N ALA A 253 -18.07 -33.59 8.68
CA ALA A 253 -18.56 -34.70 9.49
C ALA A 253 -20.09 -34.85 9.42
N LEU A 254 -20.84 -33.76 9.50
CA LEU A 254 -22.30 -33.77 9.37
C LEU A 254 -22.74 -34.19 7.96
N ALA A 255 -22.08 -33.69 6.92
CA ALA A 255 -22.33 -34.10 5.55
C ALA A 255 -22.08 -35.59 5.34
N ALA A 256 -20.99 -36.12 5.91
CA ALA A 256 -20.66 -37.55 5.88
C ALA A 256 -21.75 -38.41 6.54
N VAL A 257 -22.24 -38.01 7.71
CA VAL A 257 -23.32 -38.73 8.41
C VAL A 257 -24.62 -38.67 7.60
N GLY A 258 -25.00 -37.49 7.10
CA GLY A 258 -26.20 -37.33 6.27
C GLY A 258 -26.16 -38.17 4.99
N PHE A 259 -25.00 -38.19 4.32
CA PHE A 259 -24.78 -39.05 3.17
C PHE A 259 -24.89 -40.53 3.52
N ALA A 260 -24.26 -40.97 4.62
CA ALA A 260 -24.31 -42.37 5.05
C ALA A 260 -25.74 -42.83 5.36
N VAL A 261 -26.54 -42.00 6.04
CA VAL A 261 -27.95 -42.28 6.34
C VAL A 261 -28.79 -42.34 5.05
N SER A 262 -28.62 -41.38 4.14
CA SER A 262 -29.32 -41.36 2.85
C SER A 262 -28.97 -42.58 2.00
N ALA A 263 -27.69 -42.94 1.92
CA ALA A 263 -27.22 -44.12 1.20
C ALA A 263 -27.79 -45.42 1.81
N ALA A 264 -27.81 -45.53 3.14
CA ALA A 264 -28.38 -46.69 3.83
C ALA A 264 -29.90 -46.84 3.57
N GLY A 265 -30.65 -45.73 3.57
CA GLY A 265 -32.08 -45.71 3.25
C GLY A 265 -32.35 -46.16 1.81
N SER A 266 -31.68 -45.55 0.84
CA SER A 266 -31.80 -45.88 -0.59
C SER A 266 -31.50 -47.36 -0.88
N LEU A 267 -30.52 -47.93 -0.19
CA LEU A 267 -30.20 -49.36 -0.33
C LEU A 267 -31.26 -50.29 0.24
N ARG A 268 -31.95 -49.87 1.30
CA ARG A 268 -33.00 -50.68 1.94
C ARG A 268 -34.25 -50.77 1.06
N GLU A 269 -34.61 -49.67 0.41
CA GLU A 269 -35.72 -49.62 -0.55
C GLU A 269 -35.43 -50.46 -1.81
N ARG A 270 -34.20 -50.41 -2.33
CA ARG A 270 -33.82 -51.11 -3.57
C ARG A 270 -33.45 -52.58 -3.38
N GLY A 271 -33.48 -53.09 -2.14
CA GLY A 271 -33.10 -54.47 -1.82
C GLY A 271 -33.95 -55.53 -2.53
N THR A 272 -35.24 -55.26 -2.70
CA THR A 272 -36.22 -56.14 -3.36
C THR A 272 -36.11 -56.11 -4.89
N GLU A 273 -35.87 -54.94 -5.48
CA GLU A 273 -35.65 -54.81 -6.93
C GLU A 273 -34.34 -55.51 -7.35
N PHE A 274 -33.29 -55.39 -6.54
CA PHE A 274 -32.03 -56.07 -6.80
C PHE A 274 -32.10 -57.58 -6.62
N SER A 275 -32.96 -58.11 -5.73
CA SER A 275 -33.15 -59.56 -5.62
C SER A 275 -33.87 -60.12 -6.86
N VAL A 276 -34.84 -59.39 -7.42
CA VAL A 276 -35.51 -59.75 -8.69
C VAL A 276 -34.53 -59.69 -9.87
N LEU A 277 -33.76 -58.61 -10.02
CA LEU A 277 -32.75 -58.49 -11.09
C LEU A 277 -31.66 -59.57 -10.98
N ARG A 278 -31.32 -60.00 -9.76
CA ARG A 278 -30.39 -61.10 -9.52
C ARG A 278 -31.00 -62.45 -9.89
N ALA A 279 -32.28 -62.68 -9.61
CA ALA A 279 -33.01 -63.87 -10.06
C ALA A 279 -33.11 -63.96 -11.59
N LEU A 280 -33.12 -62.82 -12.28
CA LEU A 280 -33.06 -62.70 -13.74
C LEU A 280 -31.62 -62.79 -14.33
N GLY A 281 -30.61 -63.10 -13.51
CA GLY A 281 -29.24 -63.38 -13.97
C GLY A 281 -28.30 -62.17 -14.06
N ALA A 282 -28.67 -61.01 -13.49
CA ALA A 282 -27.78 -59.84 -13.51
C ALA A 282 -26.49 -60.08 -12.69
N SER A 283 -25.33 -59.78 -13.29
CA SER A 283 -24.03 -59.95 -12.62
C SER A 283 -23.83 -58.90 -11.50
N ARG A 284 -23.27 -59.34 -10.35
CA ARG A 284 -23.03 -58.47 -9.18
C ARG A 284 -22.21 -57.23 -9.51
N ARG A 285 -21.24 -57.35 -10.42
CA ARG A 285 -20.39 -56.24 -10.90
C ARG A 285 -21.19 -55.18 -11.65
N ARG A 286 -22.22 -55.57 -12.42
CA ARG A 286 -23.05 -54.63 -13.19
C ARG A 286 -23.92 -53.79 -12.26
N LEU A 287 -24.53 -54.44 -11.27
CA LEU A 287 -25.34 -53.75 -10.25
C LEU A 287 -24.49 -52.80 -9.39
N ALA A 288 -23.29 -53.21 -8.97
CA ALA A 288 -22.38 -52.35 -8.21
C ALA A 288 -21.92 -51.13 -9.02
N ARG A 289 -21.61 -51.28 -10.32
CA ARG A 289 -21.24 -50.15 -11.20
C ARG A 289 -22.38 -49.15 -11.37
N THR A 290 -23.61 -49.61 -11.52
CA THR A 290 -24.77 -48.71 -11.65
C THR A 290 -24.96 -47.87 -10.40
N VAL A 291 -24.87 -48.49 -9.21
CA VAL A 291 -24.96 -47.76 -7.94
C VAL A 291 -23.78 -46.79 -7.78
N ALA A 292 -22.55 -47.22 -8.09
CA ALA A 292 -21.39 -46.35 -8.01
C ALA A 292 -21.50 -45.15 -8.97
N ALA A 293 -22.02 -45.36 -10.19
CA ALA A 293 -22.25 -44.29 -11.16
C ALA A 293 -23.31 -43.30 -10.66
N GLU A 294 -24.44 -43.80 -10.14
CA GLU A 294 -25.51 -42.96 -9.60
C GLU A 294 -25.02 -42.13 -8.41
N GLN A 295 -24.35 -42.76 -7.44
CA GLN A 295 -23.82 -42.07 -6.28
C GLN A 295 -22.69 -41.10 -6.65
N GLY A 296 -21.89 -41.44 -7.66
CA GLY A 296 -20.89 -40.53 -8.24
C GLY A 296 -21.52 -39.29 -8.85
N VAL A 297 -22.61 -39.43 -9.60
CA VAL A 297 -23.36 -38.30 -10.17
C VAL A 297 -23.97 -37.44 -9.06
N LEU A 298 -24.61 -38.04 -8.05
CA LEU A 298 -25.18 -37.32 -6.92
C LEU A 298 -24.11 -36.57 -6.11
N THR A 299 -22.98 -37.22 -5.83
CA THR A 299 -21.84 -36.60 -5.13
C THR A 299 -21.24 -35.46 -5.96
N GLY A 300 -21.04 -35.67 -7.26
CA GLY A 300 -20.55 -34.64 -8.17
C GLY A 300 -21.47 -33.42 -8.20
N LEU A 301 -22.79 -33.62 -8.32
CA LEU A 301 -23.77 -32.54 -8.32
C LEU A 301 -23.80 -31.79 -6.97
N ALA A 302 -23.73 -32.52 -5.86
CA ALA A 302 -23.69 -31.93 -4.52
C ALA A 302 -22.42 -31.09 -4.32
N LEU A 303 -21.25 -31.60 -4.72
CA LEU A 303 -19.98 -30.87 -4.64
C LEU A 303 -19.96 -29.64 -5.54
N LEU A 304 -20.46 -29.74 -6.78
CA LEU A 304 -20.56 -28.62 -7.70
C LEU A 304 -21.48 -27.52 -7.16
N THR A 305 -22.67 -27.90 -6.70
CA THR A 305 -23.65 -26.97 -6.16
C THR A 305 -23.15 -26.33 -4.87
N GLY A 306 -22.56 -27.12 -3.97
CA GLY A 306 -21.95 -26.65 -2.73
C GLY A 306 -20.78 -25.70 -2.97
N ALA A 307 -19.91 -26.00 -3.94
CA ALA A 307 -18.80 -25.13 -4.32
C ALA A 307 -19.30 -23.80 -4.92
N ALA A 308 -20.31 -23.86 -5.80
CA ALA A 308 -20.90 -22.67 -6.40
C ALA A 308 -21.56 -21.78 -5.33
N LEU A 309 -22.37 -22.36 -4.46
CA LEU A 309 -23.02 -21.64 -3.38
C LEU A 309 -22.01 -21.07 -2.39
N GLY A 310 -21.00 -21.85 -2.01
CA GLY A 310 -19.89 -21.42 -1.17
C GLY A 310 -19.15 -20.23 -1.77
N ALA A 311 -18.79 -20.30 -3.06
CA ALA A 311 -18.13 -19.19 -3.75
C ALA A 311 -18.97 -17.90 -3.78
N VAL A 312 -20.28 -18.02 -4.01
CA VAL A 312 -21.21 -16.88 -3.95
C VAL A 312 -21.27 -16.29 -2.55
N LEU A 313 -21.48 -17.13 -1.53
CA LEU A 313 -21.55 -16.69 -0.14
C LEU A 313 -20.25 -16.05 0.32
N THR A 314 -19.09 -16.65 0.01
CA THR A 314 -17.77 -16.09 0.33
C THR A 314 -17.61 -14.69 -0.28
N ARG A 315 -17.97 -14.50 -1.55
CA ARG A 315 -17.84 -13.19 -2.22
C ARG A 315 -18.84 -12.15 -1.71
N ALA A 316 -20.01 -12.57 -1.26
CA ALA A 316 -21.04 -11.67 -0.75
C ALA A 316 -20.82 -11.28 0.72
N VAL A 317 -20.41 -12.24 1.56
CA VAL A 317 -20.37 -12.08 3.01
C VAL A 317 -19.00 -11.57 3.48
N ILE A 318 -17.89 -12.11 2.98
CA ILE A 318 -16.55 -11.75 3.49
C ILE A 318 -16.28 -10.24 3.43
N PRO A 319 -16.53 -9.53 2.30
CA PRO A 319 -16.29 -8.09 2.23
C PRO A 319 -17.11 -7.28 3.24
N LEU A 320 -18.23 -7.81 3.74
CA LEU A 320 -19.10 -7.17 4.72
C LEU A 320 -18.67 -7.45 6.16
N THR A 321 -17.97 -8.56 6.40
CA THR A 321 -17.57 -9.00 7.75
C THR A 321 -16.14 -8.62 8.12
N VAL A 322 -15.28 -8.36 7.14
CA VAL A 322 -13.88 -7.96 7.41
C VAL A 322 -13.85 -6.47 7.75
N LEU A 323 -13.52 -6.19 9.00
CA LEU A 323 -13.28 -4.83 9.51
C LEU A 323 -11.84 -4.72 10.01
N THR A 324 -11.30 -3.50 9.99
CA THR A 324 -10.05 -3.19 10.70
C THR A 324 -10.28 -3.30 12.22
N PRO A 325 -9.20 -3.37 13.03
CA PRO A 325 -9.32 -3.37 14.50
C PRO A 325 -10.15 -2.21 15.07
N GLN A 326 -10.33 -1.12 14.30
CA GLN A 326 -11.13 0.05 14.68
C GLN A 326 -12.54 0.04 14.09
N ALA A 327 -13.03 -1.13 13.68
CA ALA A 327 -14.36 -1.35 13.10
C ALA A 327 -14.63 -0.55 11.81
N THR A 328 -13.59 -0.24 11.03
CA THR A 328 -13.73 0.42 9.72
C THR A 328 -13.51 -0.56 8.57
N ARG A 329 -13.94 -0.22 7.36
CA ARG A 329 -13.65 -1.05 6.18
C ARG A 329 -12.16 -0.95 5.83
N PRO A 330 -11.48 -2.08 5.59
CA PRO A 330 -10.09 -2.06 5.15
C PRO A 330 -9.97 -1.38 3.79
N VAL A 331 -8.84 -0.72 3.57
CA VAL A 331 -8.49 -0.03 2.32
C VAL A 331 -7.12 -0.53 1.87
N PRO A 332 -6.98 -1.06 0.64
CA PRO A 332 -8.03 -1.24 -0.37
C PRO A 332 -9.11 -2.27 0.02
N ASP A 333 -10.25 -2.23 -0.67
CA ASP A 333 -11.35 -3.18 -0.47
C ASP A 333 -10.88 -4.65 -0.51
N VAL A 334 -11.54 -5.49 0.28
CA VAL A 334 -11.18 -6.91 0.43
C VAL A 334 -11.27 -7.63 -0.90
N HIS A 335 -10.11 -8.05 -1.40
CA HIS A 335 -10.02 -8.88 -2.59
C HIS A 335 -10.16 -10.36 -2.24
N VAL A 336 -11.33 -10.94 -2.52
CA VAL A 336 -11.61 -12.36 -2.30
C VAL A 336 -10.97 -13.21 -3.41
N ALA A 337 -9.83 -13.84 -3.10
CA ALA A 337 -9.17 -14.81 -3.97
C ALA A 337 -9.61 -16.25 -3.62
N LEU A 338 -10.00 -17.01 -4.64
CA LEU A 338 -10.44 -18.41 -4.53
C LEU A 338 -9.42 -19.31 -5.25
N PRO A 339 -8.32 -19.71 -4.58
CA PRO A 339 -7.27 -20.53 -5.18
C PRO A 339 -7.79 -21.92 -5.55
N ALA A 340 -7.76 -22.23 -6.84
CA ALA A 340 -8.39 -23.44 -7.40
C ALA A 340 -7.77 -24.73 -6.85
N ASP A 341 -6.47 -24.73 -6.57
CA ASP A 341 -5.73 -25.82 -5.96
C ASP A 341 -6.26 -26.17 -4.55
N ARG A 342 -6.49 -25.16 -3.71
CA ARG A 342 -7.02 -25.39 -2.35
C ARG A 342 -8.48 -25.82 -2.38
N ILE A 343 -9.27 -25.26 -3.29
CA ILE A 343 -10.66 -25.66 -3.48
C ILE A 343 -10.74 -27.11 -3.96
N ALA A 344 -9.90 -27.50 -4.92
CA ALA A 344 -9.83 -28.87 -5.40
C ALA A 344 -9.46 -29.84 -4.28
N LEU A 345 -8.51 -29.46 -3.41
CA LEU A 345 -8.11 -30.28 -2.25
C LEU A 345 -9.25 -30.42 -1.23
N LEU A 346 -9.99 -29.34 -0.94
CA LEU A 346 -11.17 -29.38 -0.07
C LEU A 346 -12.27 -30.28 -0.65
N LEU A 347 -12.57 -30.14 -1.94
CA LEU A 347 -13.58 -30.95 -2.62
C LEU A 347 -13.17 -32.42 -2.67
N ALA A 348 -11.89 -32.71 -2.96
CA ALA A 348 -11.35 -34.05 -2.92
C ALA A 348 -11.48 -34.67 -1.53
N GLY A 349 -11.08 -33.95 -0.48
CA GLY A 349 -11.21 -34.38 0.92
C GLY A 349 -12.66 -34.67 1.30
N THR A 350 -13.59 -33.80 0.89
CA THR A 350 -15.03 -33.98 1.15
C THR A 350 -15.61 -35.17 0.38
N ALA A 351 -15.11 -35.44 -0.83
CA ALA A 351 -15.54 -36.57 -1.66
C ALA A 351 -15.08 -37.94 -1.13
N VAL A 352 -14.00 -37.99 -0.33
CA VAL A 352 -13.46 -39.25 0.20
C VAL A 352 -14.53 -40.03 0.97
N VAL A 353 -15.31 -39.38 1.82
CA VAL A 353 -16.26 -40.10 2.69
C VAL A 353 -17.41 -40.74 1.90
N PRO A 354 -18.13 -40.01 1.00
CA PRO A 354 -19.10 -40.63 0.10
C PRO A 354 -18.52 -41.78 -0.73
N LEU A 355 -17.30 -41.63 -1.24
CA LEU A 355 -16.63 -42.65 -2.03
C LEU A 355 -16.28 -43.89 -1.21
N LEU A 356 -15.83 -43.73 0.04
CA LEU A 356 -15.58 -44.85 0.94
C LEU A 356 -16.86 -45.57 1.33
N VAL A 357 -17.95 -44.84 1.61
CA VAL A 357 -19.26 -45.42 1.93
C VAL A 357 -19.77 -46.23 0.73
N THR A 358 -19.74 -45.65 -0.47
CA THR A 358 -20.18 -46.35 -1.70
C THR A 358 -19.31 -47.58 -1.99
N ALA A 359 -18.00 -47.50 -1.80
CA ALA A 359 -17.09 -48.63 -1.95
C ALA A 359 -17.36 -49.74 -0.91
N ALA A 360 -17.53 -49.38 0.37
CA ALA A 360 -17.84 -50.32 1.44
C ALA A 360 -19.17 -51.05 1.19
N LEU A 361 -20.18 -50.33 0.70
CA LEU A 361 -21.48 -50.89 0.33
C LEU A 361 -21.40 -51.81 -0.89
N ALA A 362 -20.55 -51.48 -1.87
CA ALA A 362 -20.29 -52.35 -3.02
C ALA A 362 -19.57 -53.65 -2.63
N LEU A 363 -18.59 -53.57 -1.70
CA LEU A 363 -17.79 -54.70 -1.22
C LEU A 363 -18.56 -55.60 -0.24
N ARG A 364 -19.36 -55.07 0.69
CA ARG A 364 -20.18 -55.90 1.59
C ARG A 364 -21.18 -56.80 0.85
N ARG A 365 -21.52 -56.47 -0.41
CA ARG A 365 -22.41 -57.27 -1.26
C ARG A 365 -21.70 -58.42 -2.00
N THR A 366 -20.37 -58.49 -2.00
CA THR A 366 -19.62 -59.63 -2.55
C THR A 366 -19.51 -60.79 -1.55
N ASP A 367 -19.48 -60.51 -0.25
CA ASP A 367 -19.44 -61.52 0.80
C ASP A 367 -20.84 -61.97 1.22
N THR A 368 -21.39 -62.96 0.51
CA THR A 368 -22.54 -63.74 0.99
C THR A 368 -22.25 -65.22 0.88
N THR A 369 -21.27 -65.69 1.64
CA THR A 369 -21.08 -67.12 1.94
C THR A 369 -21.80 -67.54 3.23
N VAL A 370 -22.42 -66.60 3.97
CA VAL A 370 -22.98 -66.88 5.30
C VAL A 370 -24.51 -67.05 5.32
N THR A 371 -25.27 -66.59 4.32
CA THR A 371 -26.76 -66.67 4.35
C THR A 371 -27.35 -67.94 3.70
N LEU A 372 -26.60 -69.04 3.66
CA LEU A 372 -27.10 -70.36 3.24
C LEU A 372 -27.19 -71.36 4.41
N LYS A 373 -26.89 -70.93 5.67
CA LYS A 373 -26.89 -71.83 6.83
C LYS A 373 -28.14 -71.74 7.73
N ASP A 374 -28.99 -70.73 7.58
CA ASP A 374 -30.20 -70.56 8.41
C ASP A 374 -31.52 -70.95 7.71
N GLY A 375 -31.48 -71.49 6.48
CA GLY A 375 -32.67 -71.95 5.76
C GLY A 375 -32.93 -73.46 5.81
N GLY A 376 -32.17 -74.21 6.62
CA GLY A 376 -32.02 -75.66 6.49
C GLY A 376 -32.24 -76.49 7.75
N THR A 377 -33.08 -76.06 8.69
CA THR A 377 -33.61 -76.89 9.81
C THR A 377 -34.83 -76.16 10.36
N GLY A 378 -36.04 -76.70 10.50
CA GLY A 378 -36.57 -78.03 10.35
C GLY A 378 -38.09 -77.92 10.20
N ARG A 379 -38.67 -79.02 9.71
CA ARG A 379 -40.11 -79.30 9.64
C ARG A 379 -40.78 -79.28 11.00
#